data_AF-A0A792T3R5-F1
#
_entry.id   AF-A0A792T3R5-F1
#
_cell.length_a   1.000
_cell.length_b   1.000
_cell.length_c   1.000
_cell.angle_alpha   90.00
_cell.angle_beta   90.00
_cell.angle_gamma   90.00
#
_symmetry.space_group_name_H-M   'P 1'
#
loop_
_entity.id
_entity.type
_entity.pdbx_description
1 polymer ?
#
loop_
_entity_poly.entity_id
_entity_poly.type
_entity_poly.pdbx_seq_one_letter_code
_entity_poly.pdbx_strand_id
1 'polypeptide(L)'
;MRTQVQALRKKQKNTLDQIVKSHVPQGIKWSDIESLVKALGGEIKEGRGSRCKFILNMSVACFHRPHPSPDTDKGAVESVRDWLLSIGVKP
;
A
#
# COMPACT_ATOMS: atom_id res chain seq x y z
N MET A 1 -15.06 3.75 -2.82
CA MET A 1 -13.68 3.63 -3.33
C MET A 1 -13.34 4.66 -4.42
N ARG A 2 -14.11 4.74 -5.53
CA ARG A 2 -13.83 5.63 -6.68
C ARG A 2 -13.58 7.11 -6.32
N THR A 3 -14.34 7.67 -5.39
CA THR A 3 -14.17 9.07 -4.93
C THR A 3 -12.84 9.30 -4.20
N GLN A 4 -12.41 8.32 -3.39
CA GLN A 4 -11.16 8.41 -2.62
C GLN A 4 -9.94 8.37 -3.55
N VAL A 5 -9.98 7.51 -4.57
CA VAL A 5 -8.93 7.44 -5.60
C VAL A 5 -8.78 8.78 -6.34
N GLN A 6 -9.90 9.42 -6.71
CA GLN A 6 -9.86 10.72 -7.39
C GLN A 6 -9.27 11.83 -6.50
N ALA A 7 -9.52 11.77 -5.19
CA ALA A 7 -9.05 12.72 -4.19
C ALA A 7 -7.57 12.54 -3.78
N LEU A 8 -6.88 11.49 -4.27
CA LEU A 8 -5.45 11.28 -3.99
C LEU A 8 -4.61 12.48 -4.48
N ARG A 9 -3.63 12.89 -3.68
CA ARG A 9 -2.65 13.91 -4.10
C ARG A 9 -1.60 13.27 -5.02
N LYS A 10 -0.81 14.10 -5.69
CA LYS A 10 0.17 13.68 -6.72
C LYS A 10 1.07 12.54 -6.26
N LYS A 11 1.59 12.60 -5.02
CA LYS A 11 2.48 11.56 -4.48
C LYS A 11 1.76 10.22 -4.32
N GLN A 12 0.58 10.20 -3.72
CA GLN A 12 -0.19 8.96 -3.54
C GLN A 12 -0.67 8.37 -4.87
N LYS A 13 -1.07 9.22 -5.83
CA LYS A 13 -1.39 8.76 -7.20
C LYS A 13 -0.20 8.05 -7.83
N ASN A 14 0.98 8.69 -7.80
CA ASN A 14 2.20 8.07 -8.31
C ASN A 14 2.54 6.75 -7.60
N THR A 15 2.36 6.67 -6.28
CA THR A 15 2.57 5.43 -5.52
C THR A 15 1.58 4.34 -5.95
N LEU A 16 0.29 4.68 -6.07
CA LEU A 16 -0.72 3.74 -6.56
C LEU A 16 -0.36 3.23 -7.96
N ASP A 17 -0.05 4.14 -8.88
CA ASP A 17 0.34 3.82 -10.25
C ASP A 17 1.60 2.92 -10.30
N GLN A 18 2.57 3.14 -9.42
CA GLN A 18 3.76 2.30 -9.31
C GLN A 18 3.42 0.89 -8.81
N ILE A 19 2.54 0.78 -7.81
CA ILE A 19 2.15 -0.50 -7.22
C ILE A 19 1.34 -1.35 -8.21
N VAL A 20 0.36 -0.77 -8.92
CA VAL A 20 -0.50 -1.53 -9.85
C VAL A 20 0.11 -1.81 -11.23
N LYS A 21 1.33 -1.35 -11.52
CA LYS A 21 2.03 -1.71 -12.76
C LYS A 21 2.30 -3.22 -12.84
N SER A 22 2.37 -3.72 -14.08
CA SER A 22 2.70 -5.12 -14.36
C SER A 22 4.07 -5.52 -13.80
N HIS A 23 5.05 -4.61 -13.90
CA HIS A 23 6.36 -4.74 -13.27
C HIS A 23 6.43 -3.82 -12.06
N VAL A 24 6.53 -4.43 -10.88
CA VAL A 24 6.66 -3.71 -9.63
C VAL A 24 8.07 -3.08 -9.55
N PRO A 25 8.18 -1.75 -9.47
CA PRO A 25 9.48 -1.10 -9.36
C PRO A 25 10.11 -1.36 -7.99
N GLN A 26 11.44 -1.49 -7.96
CA GLN A 26 12.21 -1.47 -6.72
C GLN A 26 12.23 -0.06 -6.13
N GLY A 27 12.32 0.06 -4.80
CA GLY A 27 12.50 1.36 -4.13
C GLY A 27 11.23 2.13 -3.79
N ILE A 28 10.05 1.50 -3.81
CA ILE A 28 8.86 2.11 -3.19
C ILE A 28 9.08 2.12 -1.68
N LYS A 29 9.14 3.32 -1.10
CA LYS A 29 9.27 3.49 0.35
C LYS A 29 8.03 2.95 1.05
N TRP A 30 8.22 2.18 2.11
CA TRP A 30 7.11 1.65 2.89
C TRP A 30 6.15 2.75 3.37
N SER A 31 6.71 3.89 3.80
CA SER A 31 5.94 5.06 4.24
C SER A 31 5.05 5.67 3.15
N ASP A 32 5.40 5.51 1.87
CA ASP A 32 4.56 5.96 0.77
C ASP A 32 3.34 5.05 0.59
N ILE A 33 3.51 3.74 0.81
CA ILE A 33 2.41 2.77 0.86
C ILE A 33 1.49 3.07 2.04
N GLU A 34 2.04 3.30 3.23
CA GLU A 34 1.24 3.68 4.41
C GLU A 34 0.45 4.97 4.18
N SER A 35 1.07 5.97 3.52
CA SER A 35 0.43 7.23 3.16
C SER A 35 -0.71 7.03 2.15
N LEU A 36 -0.53 6.15 1.15
CA LEU A 36 -1.58 5.79 0.20
C LEU A 36 -2.79 5.16 0.92
N VAL A 37 -2.56 4.18 1.80
CA VAL A 37 -3.65 3.50 2.53
C VAL A 37 -4.44 4.49 3.37
N LYS A 38 -3.75 5.38 4.11
CA LYS A 38 -4.41 6.45 4.89
C LYS A 38 -5.21 7.39 4.01
N ALA A 39 -4.67 7.78 2.85
CA ALA A 39 -5.35 8.67 1.90
C ALA A 39 -6.59 8.01 1.25
N LEU A 40 -6.62 6.69 1.15
CA LEU A 40 -7.80 5.93 0.70
C LEU A 40 -8.87 5.76 1.81
N GLY A 41 -8.63 6.30 3.01
CA GLY A 41 -9.51 6.17 4.18
C GLY A 41 -9.26 4.88 4.98
N GLY A 42 -8.10 4.25 4.80
CA GLY A 42 -7.70 3.07 5.53
C GLY A 42 -6.96 3.37 6.84
N GLU A 43 -6.96 2.39 7.73
CA GLU A 43 -6.22 2.40 8.98
C GLU A 43 -5.03 1.46 8.94
N ILE A 44 -4.00 1.78 9.73
CA ILE A 44 -2.79 0.97 9.88
C ILE A 44 -2.60 0.72 11.36
N LYS A 45 -2.54 -0.56 11.75
CA LYS A 45 -2.29 -0.98 13.13
C LYS A 45 -0.97 -1.70 13.22
N GLU A 46 -0.14 -1.31 14.18
CA GLU A 46 1.14 -1.98 14.44
C GLU A 46 0.90 -3.31 15.14
N GLY A 47 1.63 -4.35 14.72
CA GLY A 47 1.64 -5.67 15.33
C GLY A 47 2.90 -5.87 16.17
N ARG A 48 3.14 -7.12 16.59
CA ARG A 48 4.42 -7.49 17.23
C ARG A 48 5.57 -7.46 16.21
N GLY A 49 6.68 -6.81 16.58
CA GLY A 49 7.87 -6.69 15.74
C GLY A 49 7.63 -5.80 14.51
N SER A 50 8.16 -6.19 13.35
CA SER A 50 7.96 -5.46 12.09
C SER A 50 6.60 -5.68 11.45
N ARG A 51 5.68 -6.44 12.06
CA ARG A 51 4.36 -6.71 11.49
C ARG A 51 3.45 -5.49 11.57
N CYS A 52 2.67 -5.24 10.53
CA CYS A 52 1.63 -4.22 10.50
C CYS A 52 0.38 -4.76 9.79
N LYS A 53 -0.78 -4.26 10.21
CA LYS A 53 -2.09 -4.62 9.68
C LYS A 53 -2.69 -3.42 8.97
N PHE A 54 -3.02 -3.57 7.70
CA PHE A 54 -3.75 -2.58 6.92
C PHE A 54 -5.24 -2.94 6.91
N ILE A 55 -6.08 -1.94 7.12
CA ILE A 55 -7.53 -2.06 7.13
C ILE A 55 -8.06 -1.06 6.13
N LEU A 56 -8.70 -1.53 5.07
CA LEU A 56 -9.25 -0.67 4.03
C LEU A 56 -10.46 -1.34 3.40
N ASN A 57 -11.56 -0.61 3.25
CA ASN A 57 -12.78 -1.10 2.60
C ASN A 57 -13.31 -2.42 3.22
N MET A 58 -13.31 -2.51 4.56
CA MET A 58 -13.66 -3.71 5.33
C MET A 58 -12.74 -4.93 5.10
N SER A 59 -11.68 -4.79 4.30
CA SER A 59 -10.66 -5.82 4.11
C SER A 59 -9.47 -5.58 5.02
N VAL A 60 -8.84 -6.66 5.44
CA VAL A 60 -7.70 -6.65 6.35
C VAL A 60 -6.56 -7.46 5.74
N ALA A 61 -5.37 -6.85 5.67
CA ALA A 61 -4.15 -7.53 5.25
C ALA A 61 -3.03 -7.31 6.27
N CYS A 62 -2.18 -8.32 6.46
CA CYS A 62 -1.03 -8.26 7.34
C CYS A 62 0.24 -8.29 6.50
N PHE A 63 1.15 -7.35 6.76
CA PHE A 63 2.43 -7.22 6.10
C PHE A 63 3.55 -7.10 7.13
N HIS A 64 4.79 -7.20 6.66
CA HIS A 64 5.97 -6.87 7.44
C HIS A 64 6.60 -5.61 6.85
N ARG A 65 6.93 -4.66 7.71
CA ARG A 65 7.77 -3.53 7.33
C ARG A 65 9.15 -4.07 6.92
N PRO A 66 9.73 -3.54 5.83
CA PRO A 66 11.08 -3.91 5.42
C PRO A 66 12.08 -3.50 6.52
N HIS A 67 13.05 -4.37 6.79
CA HIS A 67 14.11 -4.13 7.77
C HIS A 67 15.40 -4.84 7.33
N PRO A 68 16.58 -4.17 7.38
CA PRO A 68 16.85 -2.83 7.89
C PRO A 68 16.60 -1.68 6.89
N SER A 69 16.42 -1.96 5.59
CA SER A 69 16.19 -0.92 4.57
C SER A 69 14.76 -0.37 4.64
N PRO A 70 14.54 0.95 4.42
CA PRO A 70 13.20 1.52 4.29
C PRO A 70 12.52 1.18 2.95
N ASP A 71 13.27 0.64 2.00
CA ASP A 71 12.75 0.21 0.70
C ASP A 71 11.97 -1.09 0.86
N THR A 72 10.76 -1.10 0.32
CA THR A 72 9.91 -2.28 0.34
C THR A 72 10.46 -3.33 -0.63
N ASP A 73 10.64 -4.56 -0.15
CA ASP A 73 11.04 -5.65 -1.02
C ASP A 73 9.95 -5.96 -2.06
N LYS A 74 10.35 -6.56 -3.18
CA LYS A 74 9.45 -6.81 -4.30
C LYS A 74 8.23 -7.66 -3.89
N GLY A 75 8.44 -8.67 -3.04
CA GLY A 75 7.36 -9.57 -2.60
C GLY A 75 6.33 -8.86 -1.74
N ALA A 76 6.76 -7.96 -0.85
CA ALA A 76 5.85 -7.13 -0.06
C ALA A 76 5.05 -6.17 -0.95
N VAL A 77 5.67 -5.54 -1.95
CA VAL A 77 4.93 -4.67 -2.88
C VAL A 77 3.94 -5.47 -3.75
N GLU A 78 4.33 -6.65 -4.25
CA GLU A 78 3.41 -7.55 -4.98
C GLU A 78 2.22 -7.96 -4.10
N SER A 79 2.46 -8.29 -2.84
CA SER A 79 1.40 -8.63 -1.89
C SER A 79 0.45 -7.44 -1.63
N VAL A 80 0.98 -6.22 -1.53
CA VAL A 80 0.17 -4.99 -1.40
C VAL A 80 -0.64 -4.75 -2.67
N ARG A 81 -0.04 -4.93 -3.86
CA ARG A 81 -0.73 -4.79 -5.15
C ARG A 81 -1.94 -5.72 -5.22
N ASP A 82 -1.71 -7.01 -4.98
CA ASP A 82 -2.72 -8.03 -5.13
C ASP A 82 -3.88 -7.79 -4.14
N TRP A 83 -3.56 -7.38 -2.91
CA TRP A 83 -4.55 -6.95 -1.94
C TRP A 83 -5.37 -5.73 -2.42
N LEU A 84 -4.73 -4.64 -2.86
CA LEU A 84 -5.41 -3.44 -3.35
C LEU A 84 -6.33 -3.75 -4.54
N LEU A 85 -5.87 -4.56 -5.49
CA LEU A 85 -6.67 -4.98 -6.64
C LEU A 85 -7.86 -5.85 -6.20
N SER A 86 -7.68 -6.76 -5.24
CA SER A 86 -8.75 -7.62 -4.72
C SER A 86 -9.90 -6.83 -4.09
N ILE A 87 -9.63 -5.65 -3.55
CA ILE A 87 -10.62 -4.77 -2.92
C ILE A 87 -11.12 -3.66 -3.86
N GLY A 88 -10.77 -3.74 -5.14
CA GLY A 88 -11.24 -2.83 -6.18
C GLY A 88 -10.55 -1.46 -6.22
N VAL A 89 -9.38 -1.31 -5.58
CA VAL A 89 -8.55 -0.11 -5.72
C VAL A 89 -7.82 -0.18 -7.05
N LYS A 90 -8.17 0.74 -7.95
CA LYS A 90 -7.55 0.94 -9.27
C LYS A 90 -7.30 2.43 -9.46
N PRO A 91 -6.33 2.84 -10.30
CA PRO A 91 -6.09 4.25 -10.63
C PRO A 91 -7.33 4.94 -11.20
#